data_AF-A0A838JVG5-F1
#
_entry.id   AF-A0A838JVG5-F1
#
_cell.length_a   1.000
_cell.length_b   1.000
_cell.length_c   1.000
_cell.angle_alpha   90.00
_cell.angle_beta   90.00
_cell.angle_gamma   90.00
#
_symmetry.space_group_name_H-M   'P 1'
#
loop_
_entity.id
_entity.type
_entity.pdbx_description
1 polymer ?
#
loop_
_entity_poly.entity_id
_entity_poly.type
_entity_poly.pdbx_seq_one_letter_code
_entity_poly.pdbx_strand_id
1 'polypeptide(L)'
;MRVVVDANVCVSGVLSAGGNPAKILDHAFGEGPYDFELCAPPQMFSKVEEVLARPKIASRLRWGPAEIGVYARRLRLAVTEVSTGDPEKIPSYTEDPEDDPYIQAAVLGGAAYVVSGDDDVLSMEDPPVPVLSPAQFVRLWKARLL
;
A
#
# COMPACT_ATOMS: atom_id res chain seq x y z
N MET A 1 -6.47 -8.39 11.16
CA MET A 1 -6.27 -9.09 9.86
C MET A 1 -5.14 -8.43 9.06
N ARG A 2 -4.62 -9.05 8.00
CA ARG A 2 -3.57 -8.47 7.14
C ARG A 2 -4.15 -7.78 5.91
N VAL A 3 -3.62 -6.63 5.58
CA VAL A 3 -4.03 -5.84 4.40
C VAL A 3 -2.78 -5.38 3.66
N VAL A 4 -2.64 -5.78 2.40
CA VAL A 4 -1.54 -5.26 1.56
C VAL A 4 -1.90 -3.88 1.04
N VAL A 5 -0.97 -2.94 1.11
CA VAL A 5 -1.13 -1.58 0.56
C VAL A 5 -0.13 -1.35 -0.57
N ASP A 6 -0.59 -0.73 -1.64
CA ASP A 6 0.27 -0.32 -2.74
C ASP A 6 1.08 0.96 -2.43
N ALA A 7 2.07 1.26 -3.28
CA ALA A 7 2.82 2.50 -3.19
C ALA A 7 1.93 3.74 -3.47
N ASN A 8 0.89 3.62 -4.31
CA ASN A 8 -0.01 4.71 -4.63
C ASN A 8 -0.75 5.22 -3.39
N VAL A 9 -1.26 4.34 -2.54
CA VAL A 9 -1.92 4.64 -1.27
C VAL A 9 -0.95 5.35 -0.34
N CYS A 10 0.29 4.87 -0.25
CA CYS A 10 1.34 5.50 0.55
C CYS A 10 1.64 6.93 0.06
N VAL A 11 1.75 7.15 -1.24
CA VAL A 11 2.01 8.47 -1.83
C VAL A 11 0.78 9.38 -1.73
N SER A 12 -0.40 8.85 -2.02
CA SER A 12 -1.68 9.58 -1.98
C SER A 12 -2.06 10.01 -0.57
N GLY A 13 -1.67 9.24 0.45
CA GLY A 13 -1.92 9.58 1.85
C GLY A 13 -1.24 10.87 2.30
N VAL A 14 -0.04 11.16 1.79
CA VAL A 14 0.66 12.43 2.09
C VAL A 14 0.25 13.57 1.16
N LEU A 15 -0.16 13.26 -0.07
CA LEU A 15 -0.65 14.26 -1.05
C LEU A 15 -2.05 14.78 -0.76
N SER A 16 -2.87 14.00 -0.07
CA SER A 16 -4.27 14.31 0.21
C SER A 16 -4.57 14.07 1.70
N ALA A 17 -4.15 15.01 2.53
CA ALA A 17 -4.42 15.00 3.96
C ALA A 17 -5.93 14.86 4.22
N GLY A 18 -6.32 13.89 5.06
CA GLY A 18 -7.72 13.58 5.36
C GLY A 18 -8.45 12.75 4.29
N GLY A 19 -7.79 12.42 3.18
CA GLY A 19 -8.26 11.47 2.17
C GLY A 19 -8.36 10.04 2.72
N ASN A 20 -8.97 9.13 1.97
CA ASN A 20 -9.08 7.73 2.39
C ASN A 20 -7.72 7.02 2.52
N PRO A 21 -6.73 7.23 1.63
CA PRO A 21 -5.38 6.72 1.85
C PRO A 21 -4.75 7.23 3.16
N ALA A 22 -4.91 8.52 3.46
CA ALA A 22 -4.40 9.11 4.71
C ALA A 22 -5.01 8.44 5.94
N LYS A 23 -6.32 8.20 5.95
CA LYS A 23 -7.00 7.51 7.07
C LYS A 23 -6.48 6.09 7.31
N ILE A 24 -6.11 5.36 6.25
CA ILE A 24 -5.55 4.01 6.36
C ILE A 24 -4.15 4.08 6.99
N LEU A 25 -3.31 5.02 6.55
CA LEU A 25 -1.97 5.19 7.08
C LEU A 25 -1.98 5.75 8.51
N ASP A 26 -2.87 6.70 8.81
CA ASP A 26 -3.03 7.27 10.15
C ASP A 26 -3.42 6.19 11.16
N HIS A 27 -4.19 5.17 10.74
CA HIS A 27 -4.45 4.00 11.57
C HIS A 27 -3.16 3.22 11.86
N ALA A 28 -2.36 2.94 10.85
CA ALA A 28 -1.10 2.20 10.99
C ALA A 28 -0.02 2.99 11.77
N PHE A 29 -0.07 4.31 11.74
CA PHE A 29 0.85 5.19 12.49
C PHE A 29 0.37 5.49 13.92
N GLY A 30 -0.86 5.14 14.28
CA GLY A 30 -1.44 5.38 15.60
C GLY A 30 -0.88 4.43 16.67
N GLU A 31 -1.36 4.58 17.91
CA GLU A 31 -1.11 3.64 19.00
C GLU A 31 -2.41 2.89 19.34
N GLY A 32 -2.34 1.58 19.59
CA GLY A 32 -3.47 0.80 20.10
C GLY A 32 -3.59 -0.60 19.50
N PRO A 33 -4.64 -1.37 19.89
CA PRO A 33 -4.98 -2.59 19.18
C PRO A 33 -5.45 -2.23 17.76
N TYR A 34 -4.82 -2.83 16.76
CA TYR A 34 -5.18 -2.60 15.36
C TYR A 34 -6.22 -3.62 14.91
N ASP A 35 -7.27 -3.14 14.23
CA ASP A 35 -8.25 -4.01 13.56
C ASP A 35 -7.58 -4.76 12.39
N PHE A 36 -6.58 -4.12 11.78
CA PHE A 36 -5.76 -4.69 10.73
C PHE A 36 -4.30 -4.21 10.80
N GLU A 37 -3.39 -5.06 10.35
CA GLU A 37 -1.99 -4.69 10.12
C GLU A 37 -1.77 -4.44 8.62
N LEU A 38 -0.98 -3.42 8.30
CA LEU A 38 -0.57 -3.15 6.93
C LEU A 38 0.64 -4.01 6.57
N CYS A 39 0.60 -4.57 5.37
CA CYS A 39 1.68 -5.34 4.79
C CYS A 39 2.08 -4.76 3.43
N ALA A 40 3.31 -4.99 3.00
CA ALA A 40 3.75 -4.63 1.66
C ALA A 40 4.99 -5.45 1.23
N PRO A 41 5.23 -5.59 -0.09
CA PRO A 41 6.49 -6.14 -0.57
C PRO A 41 7.67 -5.17 -0.32
N PRO A 42 8.92 -5.66 -0.14
CA PRO A 42 10.09 -4.84 0.19
C PRO A 42 10.33 -3.66 -0.77
N GLN A 43 10.07 -3.88 -2.05
CA GLN A 43 10.25 -2.89 -3.13
C GLN A 43 9.29 -1.70 -3.03
N MET A 44 8.15 -1.85 -2.35
CA MET A 44 7.17 -0.77 -2.18
C MET A 44 7.82 0.48 -1.57
N PHE A 45 8.66 0.30 -0.56
CA PHE A 45 9.29 1.42 0.16
C PHE A 45 10.20 2.25 -0.75
N SER A 46 11.02 1.59 -1.57
CA SER A 46 11.89 2.28 -2.53
C SER A 46 11.07 2.97 -3.63
N LYS A 47 9.96 2.36 -4.07
CA LYS A 47 9.03 2.96 -5.03
C LYS A 47 8.38 4.22 -4.46
N VAL A 48 7.98 4.22 -3.19
CA VAL A 48 7.45 5.41 -2.51
C VAL A 48 8.48 6.53 -2.49
N GLU A 49 9.72 6.24 -2.12
CA GLU A 49 10.80 7.24 -2.11
C GLU A 49 11.03 7.84 -3.52
N GLU A 50 11.10 6.98 -4.54
CA GLU A 50 11.24 7.39 -5.95
C GLU A 50 10.09 8.31 -6.39
N VAL A 51 8.85 7.91 -6.14
CA VAL A 51 7.66 8.68 -6.56
C VAL A 51 7.59 10.03 -5.84
N LEU A 52 7.89 10.07 -4.54
CA LEU A 52 7.89 11.32 -3.77
C LEU A 52 9.02 12.26 -4.20
N ALA A 53 10.14 11.73 -4.69
CA ALA A 53 11.26 12.51 -5.20
C ALA A 53 10.99 13.15 -6.58
N ARG A 54 9.91 12.73 -7.29
CA ARG A 54 9.56 13.31 -8.59
C ARG A 54 9.30 14.82 -8.42
N PRO A 55 9.88 15.70 -9.27
CA PRO A 55 9.84 17.15 -9.06
C PRO A 55 8.44 17.74 -8.84
N LYS A 56 7.44 17.24 -9.56
CA LYS A 56 6.03 17.67 -9.43
C LYS A 56 5.44 17.34 -8.05
N ILE A 57 5.78 16.18 -7.50
CA ILE A 57 5.27 15.68 -6.21
C ILE A 57 6.01 16.36 -5.06
N ALA A 58 7.34 16.35 -5.09
CA ALA A 58 8.19 17.02 -4.11
C ALA A 58 7.85 18.51 -3.98
N SER A 59 7.67 19.21 -5.11
CA SER A 59 7.28 20.63 -5.12
C SER A 59 5.92 20.87 -4.49
N ARG A 60 4.92 20.02 -4.80
CA ARG A 60 3.57 20.11 -4.22
C ARG A 60 3.57 19.89 -2.71
N LEU A 61 4.40 18.98 -2.20
CA LEU A 61 4.54 18.70 -0.76
C LEU A 61 5.47 19.69 -0.05
N ARG A 62 6.31 20.41 -0.81
CA ARG A 62 7.46 21.16 -0.31
C ARG A 62 8.42 20.28 0.49
N TRP A 63 8.66 19.06 -0.01
CA TRP A 63 9.54 18.07 0.61
C TRP A 63 10.87 17.99 -0.13
N GLY A 64 11.96 17.88 0.63
CA GLY A 64 13.26 17.49 0.14
C GLY A 64 13.61 16.05 0.53
N PRO A 65 14.86 15.61 0.26
CA PRO A 65 15.30 14.25 0.58
C PRO A 65 15.17 13.88 2.06
N ALA A 66 15.29 14.86 2.97
CA ALA A 66 15.17 14.64 4.40
C ALA A 66 13.73 14.26 4.80
N GLU A 67 12.73 15.00 4.34
CA GLU A 67 11.31 14.74 4.62
C GLU A 67 10.86 13.40 4.01
N ILE A 68 11.28 13.12 2.77
CA ILE A 68 11.00 11.84 2.10
C ILE A 68 11.59 10.67 2.90
N GLY A 69 12.87 10.77 3.31
CA GLY A 69 13.51 9.72 4.10
C GLY A 69 12.89 9.54 5.49
N VAL A 70 12.41 10.62 6.13
CA VAL A 70 11.66 10.51 7.39
C VAL A 70 10.35 9.77 7.17
N TYR A 71 9.61 10.09 6.11
CA TYR A 71 8.36 9.42 5.78
C TYR A 71 8.56 7.94 5.46
N ALA A 72 9.53 7.60 4.62
CA ALA A 72 9.85 6.21 4.28
C ALA A 72 10.26 5.39 5.52
N ARG A 73 11.05 5.98 6.44
CA ARG A 73 11.37 5.33 7.72
C ARG A 73 10.13 5.07 8.57
N ARG A 74 9.19 6.02 8.64
CA ARG A 74 7.93 5.83 9.37
C ARG A 74 7.08 4.71 8.73
N LEU A 75 7.00 4.67 7.40
CA LEU A 75 6.32 3.57 6.70
C LEU A 75 6.95 2.22 7.04
N ARG A 76 8.28 2.09 6.99
CA ARG A 76 8.97 0.82 7.33
C ARG A 76 8.74 0.36 8.77
N LEU A 77 8.45 1.28 9.69
CA LEU A 77 8.11 0.94 11.08
C LEU A 77 6.65 0.52 11.24
N ALA A 78 5.75 1.01 10.39
CA ALA A 78 4.31 0.81 10.51
C ALA A 78 3.75 -0.27 9.57
N VAL A 79 4.48 -0.63 8.51
CA VAL A 79 4.07 -1.59 7.49
C VAL A 79 4.97 -2.81 7.58
N THR A 80 4.37 -3.98 7.82
CA THR A 80 5.08 -5.25 7.88
C THR A 80 5.54 -5.66 6.49
N GLU A 81 6.85 -5.85 6.32
CA GLU A 81 7.40 -6.35 5.06
C GLU A 81 7.05 -7.84 4.87
N VAL A 82 6.56 -8.18 3.69
CA VAL A 82 6.27 -9.56 3.28
C VAL A 82 7.15 -9.91 2.09
N SER A 83 7.96 -10.95 2.23
CA SER A 83 8.79 -11.44 1.12
C SER A 83 7.89 -11.90 -0.03
N THR A 84 8.10 -11.32 -1.21
CA THR A 84 7.68 -11.92 -2.47
C THR A 84 8.64 -13.08 -2.72
N GLY A 85 8.14 -14.30 -2.90
CA GLY A 85 8.99 -15.47 -3.08
C GLY A 85 9.70 -15.46 -4.44
N ASP A 86 10.13 -16.64 -4.88
CA ASP A 86 10.83 -16.80 -6.15
C ASP A 86 9.88 -16.51 -7.34
N PRO A 87 10.15 -15.48 -8.17
CA PRO A 87 9.30 -15.12 -9.31
C PRO A 87 9.12 -16.26 -10.32
N GLU A 88 10.06 -17.20 -10.40
CA GLU A 88 9.95 -18.37 -11.28
C GLU A 88 9.00 -19.44 -10.74
N LYS A 89 8.68 -19.39 -9.44
CA LYS A 89 7.82 -20.37 -8.77
C LYS A 89 6.44 -19.83 -8.41
N ILE A 90 6.23 -18.52 -8.58
CA ILE A 90 4.96 -17.86 -8.25
C ILE A 90 4.33 -17.37 -9.55
N PRO A 91 3.02 -17.57 -9.75
CA PRO A 91 2.34 -17.04 -10.92
C PRO A 91 2.48 -15.52 -11.03
N SER A 92 2.46 -15.05 -12.27
CA SER A 92 2.10 -13.66 -12.57
C SER A 92 0.58 -13.54 -12.50
N TYR A 93 0.11 -12.49 -11.83
CA TYR A 93 -1.28 -12.20 -11.56
C TYR A 93 -1.76 -10.93 -12.29
N THR A 94 -0.85 -9.99 -12.55
CA THR A 94 -1.16 -8.69 -13.17
C THR A 94 -0.57 -8.57 -14.58
N GLU A 95 -1.16 -7.71 -15.42
CA GLU A 95 -0.61 -7.41 -16.75
C GLU A 95 0.68 -6.57 -16.66
N ASP A 96 0.77 -5.68 -15.65
CA ASP A 96 2.00 -4.95 -15.32
C ASP A 96 2.82 -5.75 -14.28
N PRO A 97 4.04 -6.22 -14.63
CA PRO A 97 4.92 -6.90 -13.68
C PRO A 97 5.35 -6.06 -12.47
N GLU A 98 5.20 -4.73 -12.50
CA GLU A 98 5.46 -3.88 -11.33
C GLU A 98 4.41 -4.06 -10.21
N ASP A 99 3.20 -4.53 -10.55
CA ASP A 99 2.10 -4.72 -9.60
C ASP A 99 2.05 -6.12 -8.97
N ASP A 100 2.60 -7.11 -9.67
CA ASP A 100 2.66 -8.51 -9.24
C ASP A 100 3.16 -8.67 -7.79
N PRO A 101 4.25 -7.98 -7.38
CA PRO A 101 4.70 -8.01 -6.00
C PRO A 101 3.64 -7.77 -4.92
N TYR A 102 2.68 -6.89 -5.15
CA TYR A 102 1.64 -6.59 -4.17
C TYR A 102 0.68 -7.77 -4.04
N ILE A 103 0.30 -8.39 -5.16
CA ILE A 103 -0.56 -9.58 -5.18
C ILE A 103 0.17 -10.79 -4.59
N GLN A 104 1.44 -10.98 -4.94
CA GLN A 104 2.28 -12.05 -4.39
C GLN A 104 2.46 -11.90 -2.86
N ALA A 105 2.74 -10.68 -2.39
CA ALA A 105 2.79 -10.39 -0.96
C ALA A 105 1.44 -10.67 -0.27
N ALA A 106 0.32 -10.40 -0.95
CA ALA A 106 -1.00 -10.68 -0.40
C ALA A 106 -1.25 -12.19 -0.25
N VAL A 107 -0.95 -12.97 -1.28
CA VAL A 107 -1.10 -14.43 -1.29
C VAL A 107 -0.17 -15.08 -0.24
N LEU A 108 1.13 -14.78 -0.29
CA LEU A 108 2.12 -15.38 0.61
C LEU A 108 1.96 -14.91 2.05
N GLY A 109 1.56 -13.65 2.23
CA GLY A 109 1.33 -13.04 3.53
C GLY A 109 0.01 -13.44 4.18
N GLY A 110 -0.90 -14.10 3.45
CA GLY A 110 -2.25 -14.41 3.93
C GLY A 110 -3.09 -13.15 4.19
N ALA A 111 -2.98 -12.16 3.31
CA ALA A 111 -3.76 -10.93 3.40
C ALA A 111 -5.23 -11.19 3.05
N ALA A 112 -6.12 -10.52 3.77
CA ALA A 112 -7.55 -10.54 3.49
C ALA A 112 -7.92 -9.65 2.30
N TYR A 113 -7.15 -8.57 2.11
CA TYR A 113 -7.39 -7.56 1.08
C TYR A 113 -6.08 -7.00 0.53
N VAL A 114 -6.11 -6.61 -0.74
CA VAL A 114 -5.18 -5.64 -1.33
C VAL A 114 -5.91 -4.30 -1.42
N VAL A 115 -5.27 -3.23 -0.98
CA VAL A 115 -5.79 -1.87 -1.16
C VAL A 115 -4.91 -1.14 -2.17
N SER A 116 -5.51 -0.80 -3.30
CA SER A 116 -4.82 -0.14 -4.39
C SER A 116 -5.59 1.07 -4.92
N GLY A 117 -4.85 2.09 -5.33
CA GLY A 117 -5.39 3.23 -6.08
C GLY A 117 -5.20 3.11 -7.60
N ASP A 118 -4.65 1.99 -8.07
CA ASP A 118 -4.38 1.74 -9.47
C ASP A 118 -5.60 1.08 -10.15
N ASP A 119 -6.06 1.66 -11.25
CA ASP A 119 -7.24 1.16 -11.96
C ASP A 119 -6.96 -0.19 -12.63
N ASP A 120 -5.71 -0.48 -13.02
CA ASP A 120 -5.34 -1.74 -13.65
C ASP A 120 -5.38 -2.88 -12.60
N VAL A 121 -4.90 -2.62 -11.38
CA VAL A 121 -5.01 -3.58 -10.26
C VAL A 121 -6.46 -3.73 -9.77
N LEU A 122 -7.21 -2.63 -9.70
CA LEU A 122 -8.61 -2.63 -9.27
C LEU A 122 -9.56 -3.34 -10.25
N SER A 123 -9.20 -3.36 -11.53
CA SER A 123 -10.02 -3.97 -12.59
C SER A 123 -9.63 -5.42 -12.91
N MET A 124 -8.65 -5.99 -12.19
CA MET A 124 -8.21 -7.38 -12.35
C MET A 124 -9.39 -8.36 -12.29
N GLU A 125 -9.48 -9.20 -13.31
CA GLU A 125 -10.45 -10.29 -13.38
C GLU A 125 -10.00 -11.44 -12.46
N ASP A 126 -10.88 -11.86 -11.53
CA ASP A 126 -10.65 -12.94 -10.57
C ASP A 126 -9.36 -12.82 -9.72
N PRO A 127 -9.24 -11.78 -8.87
CA PRO A 127 -8.10 -11.63 -7.99
C PRO A 127 -7.95 -12.83 -7.04
N PRO A 128 -6.72 -13.37 -6.83
CA PRO A 128 -6.51 -14.39 -5.80
C PRO A 128 -6.76 -13.87 -4.38
N VAL A 129 -6.69 -12.54 -4.20
CA VAL A 129 -7.04 -11.82 -2.97
C VAL A 129 -7.90 -10.61 -3.37
N PRO A 130 -9.05 -10.35 -2.72
CA PRO A 130 -9.91 -9.23 -3.08
C PRO A 130 -9.18 -7.88 -3.08
N VAL A 131 -9.32 -7.13 -4.17
CA VAL A 131 -8.75 -5.78 -4.32
C VAL A 131 -9.83 -4.73 -4.02
N LEU A 132 -9.50 -3.75 -3.19
CA LEU A 132 -10.38 -2.64 -2.84
C LEU A 132 -9.71 -1.30 -3.09
N SER A 133 -10.46 -0.34 -3.60
CA SER A 133 -10.02 1.06 -3.56
C SER A 133 -9.93 1.54 -2.11
N PRO A 134 -9.14 2.59 -1.81
CA PRO A 134 -9.06 3.14 -0.46
C PRO A 134 -10.42 3.58 0.07
N ALA A 135 -11.31 4.05 -0.81
CA ALA A 135 -12.66 4.45 -0.46
C ALA A 135 -13.57 3.27 -0.10
N GLN A 136 -13.45 2.14 -0.79
CA GLN A 136 -14.18 0.92 -0.44
C GLN A 136 -13.66 0.35 0.87
N PHE A 137 -12.34 0.23 1.03
CA PHE A 137 -11.72 -0.31 2.23
C PHE A 137 -12.12 0.49 3.49
N VAL A 138 -11.97 1.82 3.47
CA VAL A 138 -12.36 2.68 4.60
C VAL A 138 -13.86 2.57 4.94
N ARG A 139 -14.71 2.36 3.94
CA ARG A 139 -16.16 2.19 4.15
C ARG A 139 -16.47 0.89 4.89
N LEU A 140 -15.89 -0.23 4.45
CA LEU A 140 -16.06 -1.53 5.11
C LEU A 140 -15.47 -1.53 6.52
N TRP A 141 -14.27 -0.96 6.68
CA TRP A 141 -13.62 -0.80 7.97
C TRP A 141 -14.48 -0.05 8.99
N LYS A 142 -14.96 1.15 8.62
CA LYS A 142 -15.80 1.96 9.50
C LYS A 142 -17.14 1.30 9.82
N ALA A 143 -17.65 0.46 8.93
CA ALA A 143 -18.86 -0.32 9.14
C ALA A 143 -18.63 -1.60 9.97
N ARG A 144 -17.37 -1.93 10.32
CA ARG A 144 -16.97 -3.20 10.96
C ARG A 144 -17.37 -4.44 10.14
N LEU A 145 -17.17 -4.33 8.83
CA LEU A 145 -17.45 -5.38 7.84
C LEU A 145 -16.18 -5.90 7.15
N LEU A 146 -15.01 -5.69 7.76
CA LEU A 146 -13.75 -6.33 7.37
C LEU A 146 -13.65 -7.72 7.99
#